data_AF-A0A0F5LRX5-F1
#
_entry.id   AF-A0A0F5LRX5-F1
#
_cell.length_a   1.000
_cell.length_b   1.000
_cell.length_c   1.000
_cell.angle_alpha   90.00
_cell.angle_beta   90.00
_cell.angle_gamma   90.00
#
_symmetry.space_group_name_H-M   'P 1'
#
loop_
_entity.id
_entity.type
_entity.pdbx_description
1 polymer ?
#
loop_
_entity_poly.entity_id
_entity_poly.type
_entity_poly.pdbx_seq_one_letter_code
_entity_poly.pdbx_strand_id
1 'polypeptide(L)'
;MLAQAQTPAAVEQTGARATVLSFESEAQVNALASQGKTVVFFFASWCPNCRATVAELNARWADVNPELTLVIADYDKESALKGKYGVTYQDTFVLLDAAGEPLKSWNAGGVDGLNANTAS
;
A
#
# COMPACT_ATOMS: atom_id res chain seq x y z
N MET A 1 -11.03 -42.53 -5.41
CA MET A 1 -12.22 -41.98 -4.73
C MET A 1 -11.79 -40.70 -4.01
N LEU A 2 -12.34 -39.58 -4.48
CA LEU A 2 -12.36 -38.22 -3.91
C LEU A 2 -11.07 -37.37 -3.94
N ALA A 3 -11.09 -36.42 -4.86
CA ALA A 3 -10.25 -35.24 -4.96
C ALA A 3 -10.62 -34.17 -3.91
N GLN A 4 -9.65 -33.32 -3.55
CA GLN A 4 -9.90 -31.95 -3.09
C GLN A 4 -8.77 -31.08 -3.66
N ALA A 5 -9.16 -30.18 -4.56
CA ALA A 5 -8.31 -29.27 -5.28
C ALA A 5 -7.88 -28.08 -4.41
N GLN A 6 -6.75 -27.50 -4.84
CA GLN A 6 -6.21 -26.22 -4.40
C GLN A 6 -7.21 -25.10 -4.68
N THR A 7 -7.32 -24.14 -3.77
CA THR A 7 -7.91 -22.82 -4.05
C THR A 7 -6.89 -21.75 -3.68
N PRO A 8 -6.26 -21.05 -4.63
CA PRO A 8 -5.80 -19.70 -4.35
C PRO A 8 -7.00 -18.76 -4.46
N ALA A 9 -7.19 -17.92 -3.44
CA ALA A 9 -8.13 -16.81 -3.48
C ALA A 9 -7.68 -15.84 -4.57
N ALA A 10 -8.23 -16.03 -5.78
CA ALA A 10 -8.19 -15.03 -6.83
C ALA A 10 -9.12 -13.89 -6.40
N VAL A 11 -8.55 -12.73 -6.08
CA VAL A 11 -9.30 -11.48 -6.07
C VAL A 11 -9.20 -10.89 -7.48
N GLU A 12 -10.37 -10.67 -8.04
CA GLU A 12 -10.66 -10.33 -9.43
C GLU A 12 -9.88 -9.14 -9.99
N GLN A 13 -9.34 -9.36 -11.19
CA GLN A 13 -8.90 -8.33 -12.13
C GLN A 13 -10.15 -7.68 -12.77
N THR A 14 -10.51 -6.45 -12.38
CA THR A 14 -11.60 -5.70 -13.03
C THR A 14 -11.24 -4.21 -13.21
N GLY A 15 -10.64 -3.90 -14.37
CA GLY A 15 -10.43 -2.53 -14.87
C GLY A 15 -9.30 -1.77 -14.16
N ALA A 16 -8.52 -1.00 -14.92
CA ALA A 16 -7.46 -0.14 -14.38
C ALA A 16 -8.06 0.86 -13.38
N ARG A 17 -8.01 0.51 -12.10
CA ARG A 17 -8.36 1.34 -10.96
C ARG A 17 -7.34 1.04 -9.89
N ALA A 18 -6.96 2.09 -9.15
CA ALA A 18 -6.03 1.95 -8.05
C ALA A 18 -6.59 0.91 -7.08
N THR A 19 -5.71 0.05 -6.57
CA THR A 19 -6.10 -1.05 -5.67
C THR A 19 -5.63 -0.75 -4.26
N VAL A 20 -6.45 -1.03 -3.25
CA VAL A 20 -6.06 -0.98 -1.83
C VAL A 20 -6.03 -2.39 -1.26
N LEU A 21 -4.91 -2.77 -0.66
CA LEU A 21 -4.71 -4.07 0.00
C LEU A 21 -4.21 -3.85 1.43
N SER A 22 -4.43 -4.83 2.30
CA SER A 22 -3.76 -4.87 3.61
C SER A 22 -2.41 -5.57 3.48
N PHE A 23 -1.45 -5.14 4.28
CA PHE A 23 -0.18 -5.85 4.42
C PHE A 23 -0.41 -7.22 5.06
N GLU A 24 0.03 -8.27 4.39
CA GLU A 24 0.00 -9.66 4.89
C GLU A 24 1.41 -10.22 5.08
N SER A 25 2.34 -9.91 4.16
CA SER A 25 3.73 -10.35 4.23
C SER A 25 4.65 -9.54 3.32
N GLU A 26 5.96 -9.59 3.57
CA GLU A 26 6.95 -9.00 2.68
C GLU A 26 6.93 -9.62 1.28
N ALA A 27 6.68 -10.94 1.17
CA ALA A 27 6.57 -11.63 -0.12
C ALA A 27 5.42 -11.09 -0.97
N GLN A 28 4.27 -10.76 -0.35
CA GLN A 28 3.14 -10.12 -1.02
C GLN A 28 3.55 -8.74 -1.57
N VAL A 29 4.16 -7.90 -0.74
CA VAL A 29 4.58 -6.55 -1.14
C VAL A 29 5.60 -6.59 -2.27
N ASN A 30 6.60 -7.47 -2.19
CA ASN A 30 7.61 -7.64 -3.24
C ASN A 30 6.97 -8.11 -4.56
N ALA A 31 6.02 -9.04 -4.48
CA ALA A 31 5.29 -9.51 -5.66
C ALA A 31 4.46 -8.39 -6.30
N LEU A 32 3.78 -7.56 -5.50
CA LEU A 32 3.03 -6.40 -6.00
C LEU A 32 3.96 -5.36 -6.64
N ALA A 33 5.07 -5.05 -5.98
CA ALA A 33 6.04 -4.08 -6.46
C ALA A 33 6.69 -4.53 -7.80
N SER A 34 6.89 -5.83 -7.99
CA SER A 34 7.37 -6.39 -9.26
C SER A 34 6.37 -6.28 -10.41
N GLN A 35 5.08 -6.13 -10.11
CA GLN A 35 3.99 -6.04 -11.11
C GLN A 35 3.63 -4.60 -11.46
N GLY A 36 3.87 -3.65 -10.57
CA GLY A 36 3.52 -2.25 -10.79
C GLY A 36 3.85 -1.33 -9.61
N LYS A 37 3.42 -0.08 -9.72
CA LYS A 37 3.69 0.96 -8.72
C LYS A 37 3.02 0.60 -7.40
N THR A 38 3.82 0.24 -6.41
CA THR A 38 3.33 -0.15 -5.08
C THR A 38 3.78 0.86 -4.04
N VAL A 39 2.82 1.35 -3.26
CA VAL A 39 3.05 2.26 -2.14
C VAL A 39 2.58 1.58 -0.85
N VAL A 40 3.43 1.55 0.17
CA VAL A 40 3.06 1.09 1.51
C VAL A 40 2.72 2.29 2.38
N PHE A 41 1.51 2.32 2.93
CA PHE A 41 1.06 3.34 3.87
C PHE A 41 1.03 2.79 5.29
N PHE A 42 1.85 3.37 6.16
CA PHE A 42 1.95 3.02 7.57
C PHE A 42 0.89 3.78 8.37
N PHE A 43 -0.21 3.07 8.63
CA PHE A 43 -1.40 3.56 9.29
C PHE A 43 -1.42 3.18 10.79
N ALA A 44 -1.90 4.10 11.63
CA ALA A 44 -2.23 3.83 13.03
C ALA A 44 -3.63 4.33 13.35
N SER A 45 -4.48 3.48 13.92
CA SER A 45 -5.92 3.79 14.16
C SER A 45 -6.14 4.92 15.16
N TRP A 46 -5.25 5.04 16.15
CA TRP A 46 -5.28 6.09 17.16
C TRP A 46 -4.83 7.45 16.62
N CYS A 47 -4.10 7.49 15.50
CA CYS A 47 -3.57 8.74 14.94
C CYS A 47 -4.67 9.54 14.21
N PRO A 48 -4.96 10.79 14.63
CA PRO A 48 -5.98 11.61 13.99
C PRO A 48 -5.66 11.94 12.53
N ASN A 49 -4.38 12.20 12.22
CA ASN A 49 -3.92 12.46 10.86
C ASN A 49 -4.15 11.25 9.96
N CYS A 50 -3.77 10.04 10.41
CA CYS A 50 -4.02 8.82 9.65
C CYS A 50 -5.50 8.62 9.33
N ARG A 51 -6.40 8.89 10.29
CA ARG A 51 -7.85 8.80 10.04
C ARG A 51 -8.33 9.83 9.02
N ALA A 52 -7.81 11.05 9.06
CA ALA A 52 -8.12 12.08 8.06
C ALA A 52 -7.63 11.66 6.67
N THR A 53 -6.40 11.16 6.57
CA THR A 53 -5.82 10.61 5.34
C THR A 53 -6.69 9.49 4.77
N VAL A 54 -7.09 8.51 5.58
CA VAL A 54 -7.96 7.40 5.11
C VAL A 54 -9.35 7.92 4.68
N ALA A 55 -9.92 8.89 5.39
CA ALA A 55 -11.20 9.48 5.00
C ALA A 55 -11.10 10.20 3.64
N GLU A 56 -10.01 10.92 3.40
CA GLU A 56 -9.74 11.56 2.12
C GLU A 56 -9.53 10.51 1.01
N LEU A 57 -8.71 9.49 1.24
CA LEU A 57 -8.48 8.40 0.30
C LEU A 57 -9.80 7.72 -0.08
N ASN A 58 -10.69 7.46 0.87
CA ASN A 58 -12.00 6.89 0.60
C ASN A 58 -12.90 7.81 -0.24
N ALA A 59 -12.84 9.13 0.00
CA ALA A 59 -13.67 10.10 -0.72
C ALA A 59 -13.18 10.38 -2.14
N ARG A 60 -11.85 10.34 -2.35
CA ARG A 60 -11.17 10.75 -3.59
C ARG A 60 -10.43 9.62 -4.29
N TRP A 61 -10.71 8.35 -3.93
CA TRP A 61 -9.99 7.20 -4.48
C TRP A 61 -10.03 7.14 -6.01
N ALA A 62 -11.13 7.62 -6.61
CA ALA A 62 -11.30 7.68 -8.06
C ALA A 62 -10.27 8.58 -8.77
N ASP A 63 -9.65 9.52 -8.06
CA ASP A 63 -8.64 10.44 -8.60
C ASP A 63 -7.22 9.87 -8.48
N VAL A 64 -7.02 8.76 -7.76
CA VAL A 64 -5.72 8.10 -7.62
C VAL A 64 -5.32 7.45 -8.94
N ASN A 65 -4.02 7.50 -9.27
CA ASN A 65 -3.47 6.85 -10.45
C ASN A 65 -3.95 5.37 -10.53
N PRO A 66 -4.66 4.98 -11.60
CA PRO A 66 -5.26 3.66 -11.71
C PRO A 66 -4.27 2.50 -11.71
N GLU A 67 -2.99 2.76 -11.99
CA GLU A 67 -1.92 1.75 -11.99
C GLU A 67 -1.27 1.56 -10.61
N LEU A 68 -1.73 2.32 -9.60
CA LEU A 68 -1.16 2.30 -8.26
C LEU A 68 -1.80 1.22 -7.39
N THR A 69 -0.96 0.50 -6.68
CA THR A 69 -1.35 -0.38 -5.57
C THR A 69 -0.95 0.26 -4.25
N LEU A 70 -1.92 0.53 -3.39
CA LEU A 70 -1.71 1.00 -2.03
C LEU A 70 -1.83 -0.17 -1.05
N VAL A 71 -0.79 -0.43 -0.27
CA VAL A 71 -0.77 -1.46 0.77
C VAL A 71 -0.81 -0.78 2.13
N ILE A 72 -1.83 -1.07 2.93
CA ILE A 72 -1.99 -0.52 4.29
C ILE A 72 -1.26 -1.43 5.28
N ALA A 73 -0.20 -0.90 5.90
CA ALA A 73 0.56 -1.58 6.95
C ALA A 73 0.24 -0.98 8.32
N ASP A 74 0.08 -1.82 9.34
CA ASP A 74 -0.16 -1.40 10.72
C ASP A 74 1.15 -0.90 11.34
N TYR A 75 1.23 0.39 11.66
CA TYR A 75 2.45 1.01 12.17
C TYR A 75 2.91 0.41 13.52
N ASP A 76 1.99 -0.11 14.34
CA ASP A 76 2.35 -0.65 15.65
C ASP A 76 2.75 -2.13 15.58
N LYS A 77 2.21 -2.88 14.61
CA LYS A 77 2.52 -4.31 14.44
C LYS A 77 3.74 -4.57 13.55
N GLU A 78 3.88 -3.81 12.47
CA GLU A 78 4.87 -4.11 11.42
C GLU A 78 6.26 -3.53 11.73
N SER A 79 6.81 -3.88 12.90
CA SER A 79 8.10 -3.39 13.39
C SER A 79 9.28 -3.72 12.47
N ALA A 80 9.32 -4.93 11.91
CA ALA A 80 10.36 -5.35 10.97
C ALA A 80 10.29 -4.55 9.66
N LEU A 81 9.09 -4.38 9.10
CA LEU A 81 8.87 -3.63 7.87
C LEU A 81 9.22 -2.15 8.04
N LYS A 82 8.86 -1.56 9.19
CA LYS A 82 9.27 -0.19 9.56
C LYS A 82 10.78 -0.04 9.61
N GLY A 83 11.46 -1.00 10.26
CA GLY A 83 12.92 -1.03 10.32
C GLY A 83 13.54 -1.09 8.93
N LYS A 84 13.02 -1.97 8.06
CA LYS A 84 13.48 -2.11 6.67
C LYS A 84 13.34 -0.81 5.87
N TYR A 85 12.19 -0.16 5.97
CA TYR A 85 11.88 1.05 5.19
C TYR A 85 12.25 2.36 5.88
N GLY A 86 12.92 2.32 7.04
CA GLY A 86 13.33 3.51 7.79
C GLY A 86 12.15 4.35 8.31
N VAL A 87 10.98 3.75 8.52
CA VAL A 87 9.76 4.45 8.92
C VAL A 87 9.76 4.70 10.43
N THR A 88 9.86 5.99 10.78
CA THR A 88 9.94 6.47 12.16
C THR A 88 8.68 7.20 12.64
N TYR A 89 7.74 7.44 11.73
CA TYR A 89 6.49 8.14 12.01
C TYR A 89 5.30 7.39 11.38
N GLN A 90 4.15 7.51 12.03
CA GLN A 90 2.85 7.14 11.46
C GLN A 90 2.48 8.12 10.33
N ASP A 91 1.46 7.78 9.53
CA ASP A 91 1.04 8.57 8.37
C ASP A 91 2.16 8.70 7.31
N THR A 92 3.00 7.67 7.22
CA THR A 92 4.12 7.61 6.26
C THR A 92 3.73 6.74 5.08
N PHE A 93 4.02 7.24 3.88
CA PHE A 93 3.92 6.50 2.63
C PHE A 93 5.32 6.15 2.15
N VAL A 94 5.48 4.95 1.59
CA VAL A 94 6.74 4.46 1.02
C VAL A 94 6.45 3.90 -0.36
N LEU A 95 6.96 4.56 -1.40
CA LEU A 95 6.98 4.03 -2.75
C LEU A 95 8.11 3.00 -2.88
N LEU A 96 7.78 1.86 -3.46
CA LEU A 96 8.71 0.77 -3.69
C LEU A 96 9.21 0.73 -5.13
N ASP A 97 10.42 0.23 -5.31
CA ASP A 97 10.93 -0.19 -6.62
C ASP A 97 10.46 -1.61 -7.00
N ALA A 98 10.84 -2.08 -8.19
CA ALA A 98 10.44 -3.40 -8.68
C ALA A 98 11.00 -4.58 -7.85
N ALA A 99 11.99 -4.34 -6.97
CA ALA A 99 12.53 -5.33 -6.06
C ALA A 99 11.86 -5.33 -4.68
N GLY A 100 10.95 -4.38 -4.42
CA GLY A 100 10.30 -4.21 -3.12
C GLY A 100 11.16 -3.41 -2.11
N GLU A 101 12.17 -2.70 -2.60
CA GLU A 101 13.02 -1.81 -1.81
C GLU A 101 12.46 -0.38 -1.79
N PRO A 102 12.67 0.37 -0.70
CA PRO A 102 12.11 1.72 -0.56
C PRO A 102 12.80 2.69 -1.53
N LEU A 103 12.06 3.18 -2.53
CA LEU A 103 12.55 4.19 -3.48
C LEU A 103 12.41 5.60 -2.90
N LYS A 104 11.27 5.88 -2.27
CA LYS A 104 10.93 7.20 -1.74
C LYS A 104 9.94 7.07 -0.59
N SER A 105 10.08 7.90 0.43
CA SER A 105 9.08 8.04 1.48
C SER A 105 8.66 9.50 1.68
N TRP A 106 7.43 9.70 2.11
CA TRP A 106 6.88 11.00 2.48
C TRP A 106 5.80 10.83 3.54
N ASN A 107 5.46 11.94 4.22
CA ASN A 107 4.43 11.96 5.23
C ASN A 107 3.20 12.71 4.72
N ALA A 108 2.02 12.23 5.10
CA ALA A 108 0.74 12.83 4.76
C ALA A 108 0.51 13.01 3.24
N GLY A 109 -0.44 13.87 2.88
CA GLY A 109 -0.68 14.31 1.50
C GLY A 109 -1.82 13.58 0.78
N GLY A 110 -2.42 12.54 1.36
CA GLY A 110 -3.63 11.92 0.81
C GLY A 110 -3.50 11.52 -0.66
N VAL A 111 -4.54 11.82 -1.45
CA VAL A 111 -4.57 11.48 -2.88
C VAL A 111 -3.57 12.31 -3.69
N ASP A 112 -3.46 13.60 -3.41
CA ASP A 112 -2.56 14.49 -4.15
C ASP A 112 -1.10 14.10 -3.92
N GLY A 113 -0.75 13.71 -2.68
CA GLY A 113 0.56 13.20 -2.30
C GLY A 113 0.89 11.86 -2.96
N LEU A 114 -0.08 10.93 -3.03
CA LEU A 114 0.08 9.68 -3.79
C LEU A 114 0.40 9.98 -5.25
N ASN A 115 -0.42 10.81 -5.91
CA ASN A 115 -0.26 11.10 -7.32
C ASN A 115 1.04 11.87 -7.60
N ALA A 116 1.39 12.87 -6.79
CA ALA A 116 2.60 13.67 -6.99
C ALA A 116 3.90 12.87 -6.79
N ASN A 117 3.91 11.90 -5.88
CA ASN A 117 5.09 11.08 -5.61
C ASN A 117 5.20 9.84 -6.47
N THR A 118 4.13 9.47 -7.19
CA THR A 118 4.10 8.30 -8.08
C THR A 118 3.88 8.65 -9.56
N ALA A 119 3.74 9.94 -9.88
CA ALA A 119 3.86 10.46 -11.22
C ALA A 119 5.28 10.16 -11.73
N SER A 120 5.37 9.37 -12.80
CA SER A 120 6.62 9.09 -13.52
C SER A 120 6.87 10.17 -14.55
#